data_AF-Q9RUH7-F1
#
_entry.id   AF-Q9RUH7-F1
#
_cell.length_a   1.000
_cell.length_b   1.000
_cell.length_c   1.000
_cell.angle_alpha   90.00
_cell.angle_beta   90.00
_cell.angle_gamma   90.00
#
_symmetry.space_group_name_H-M   'P 1'
#
loop_
_entity.id
_entity.type
_entity.pdbx_description
1 polymer ?
#
loop_
_entity_poly.entity_id
_entity_poly.type
_entity_poly.pdbx_seq_one_letter_code
_entity_poly.pdbx_strand_id
1 'polypeptide(L)'
;MLVGQARNLAGGQLSLDDVRAGRFPDWYVQPLAHNPRSLALRQVMLGHLRPEWGGSDEQMFTFVRGQEQEERLGAGDRHRLWADYHAWAAHHTVHFAGDLVGGVERARLAADLYEPHSAGLFAALTRALAPDAERQRALERFLDVAELNPALRLPPLFGWALYNSDRFLEPLLPRVTELLRRWAIGSAAGGAGDAEAAVVLGRLVILNRHWALPDPLPLLLRARDEGSREAAETIVQLQEEGLGLRAALRESSLKRIDVMHAAELGSPDMCWRIYQNFTPYREQFRLEGWQRERYLLRAADAGQNDARFELAQALRAGALDIGEDGTPRPAGGQPRQQGLDYARHLLERAAAEDHPGALHTLRAAHDGDWDAATARPLRRGA
;
A
#
# COMPACT_ATOMS: atom_id res chain seq x y z
N MET A 1 13.91 2.19 -25.44
CA MET A 1 14.90 2.95 -24.64
C MET A 1 14.35 3.01 -23.22
N LEU A 2 14.90 2.22 -22.30
CA LEU A 2 14.49 2.21 -20.89
C LEU A 2 14.94 3.53 -20.25
N VAL A 3 14.01 4.41 -19.92
CA VAL A 3 14.28 5.53 -19.02
C VAL A 3 14.39 4.92 -17.63
N GLY A 4 15.62 4.84 -17.10
CA GLY A 4 15.87 4.28 -15.78
C GLY A 4 15.04 4.98 -14.72
N GLN A 5 14.24 4.22 -13.98
CA GLN A 5 13.57 4.70 -12.77
C GLN A 5 14.64 4.94 -11.71
N ALA A 6 15.09 6.19 -11.58
CA ALA A 6 15.90 6.60 -10.44
C ALA A 6 14.99 6.65 -9.20
N ARG A 7 14.96 5.55 -8.43
CA ARG A 7 14.39 5.55 -7.08
C ARG A 7 15.39 6.23 -6.15
N ASN A 8 15.23 7.53 -5.96
CA ASN A 8 16.00 8.23 -4.94
C ASN A 8 15.36 7.96 -3.57
N LEU A 9 15.96 7.08 -2.78
CA LEU A 9 15.53 6.73 -1.41
C LEU A 9 15.94 7.80 -0.38
N ALA A 10 16.78 8.76 -0.78
CA ALA A 10 17.11 9.94 -0.01
C ALA A 10 16.64 11.16 -0.81
N GLY A 11 15.59 11.84 -0.35
CA GLY A 11 15.20 13.13 -0.93
C GLY A 11 16.44 14.02 -1.01
N GLY A 12 16.79 14.47 -2.22
CA GLY A 12 17.87 15.42 -2.37
C GLY A 12 17.49 16.66 -1.57
N GLN A 13 18.32 17.07 -0.60
CA GLN A 13 18.12 18.32 0.13
C GLN A 13 18.43 19.49 -0.79
N LEU A 14 17.53 19.78 -1.72
CA LEU A 14 17.55 21.00 -2.51
C LEU A 14 17.06 22.12 -1.62
N SER A 15 17.79 23.24 -1.54
CA SER A 15 17.24 24.45 -0.92
C SER A 15 16.26 25.12 -1.89
N LEU A 16 15.41 26.01 -1.38
CA LEU A 16 14.55 26.84 -2.23
C LEU A 16 15.37 27.76 -3.14
N ASP A 17 16.51 28.27 -2.66
CA ASP A 17 17.39 29.13 -3.45
C ASP A 17 18.06 28.35 -4.60
N ASP A 18 18.31 27.06 -4.41
CA ASP A 18 18.79 26.19 -5.49
C ASP A 18 17.75 25.99 -6.57
N VAL A 19 16.48 25.78 -6.19
CA VAL A 19 15.37 25.68 -7.16
C VAL A 19 15.17 27.01 -7.89
N ARG A 20 15.19 28.15 -7.18
CA ARG A 20 15.07 29.49 -7.78
C ARG A 20 16.19 29.79 -8.77
N ALA A 21 17.41 29.35 -8.46
CA ALA A 21 18.57 29.56 -9.32
C ALA A 21 18.77 28.48 -10.39
N GLY A 22 17.88 27.48 -10.48
CA GLY A 22 18.02 26.35 -11.41
C GLY A 22 19.25 25.47 -11.12
N ARG A 23 19.79 25.50 -9.90
CA ARG A 23 20.95 24.71 -9.48
C ARG A 23 20.51 23.35 -8.99
N PHE A 24 20.44 22.40 -9.90
CA PHE A 24 20.14 21.02 -9.57
C PHE A 24 21.41 20.15 -9.65
N PRO A 25 21.52 19.07 -8.86
CA PRO A 25 22.58 18.08 -9.02
C PRO A 25 22.66 17.55 -10.45
N ASP A 26 23.86 17.33 -10.96
CA ASP A 26 24.07 16.92 -12.35
C ASP A 26 23.29 15.66 -12.72
N TRP A 27 23.26 14.66 -11.84
CA TRP A 27 22.50 13.42 -12.06
C TRP A 27 20.99 13.66 -12.23
N TYR A 28 20.45 14.77 -11.69
CA TYR A 28 19.05 15.14 -11.73
C TYR A 28 18.67 15.82 -13.06
N VAL A 29 19.59 16.61 -13.64
CA VAL A 29 19.36 17.37 -14.88
C VAL A 29 20.00 16.76 -16.12
N GLN A 30 20.97 15.85 -15.97
CA GLN A 30 21.61 15.16 -17.09
C GLN A 30 20.61 14.51 -18.06
N PRO A 31 19.51 13.87 -17.60
CA PRO A 31 18.49 13.35 -18.52
C PRO A 31 17.80 14.44 -19.37
N LEU A 32 17.62 15.65 -18.82
CA LEU A 32 17.04 16.78 -19.54
C LEU A 32 17.98 17.35 -20.60
N ALA A 33 19.30 17.29 -20.40
CA ALA A 33 20.25 17.70 -21.43
C ALA A 33 20.09 16.89 -22.72
N HIS A 34 19.78 15.59 -22.59
CA HIS A 34 19.54 14.69 -23.71
C HIS A 34 18.10 14.74 -24.23
N ASN A 35 17.13 15.11 -23.37
CA ASN A 35 15.71 15.14 -23.69
C ASN A 35 15.05 16.46 -23.22
N PRO A 36 15.44 17.61 -23.81
CA PRO A 36 15.07 18.93 -23.28
C PRO A 36 13.57 19.22 -23.31
N ARG A 37 12.81 18.52 -24.15
CA ARG A 37 11.35 18.66 -24.29
C ARG A 37 10.54 17.59 -23.54
N SER A 38 11.18 16.74 -22.73
CA SER A 38 10.48 15.66 -22.04
C SER A 38 9.62 16.19 -20.89
N LEU A 39 8.30 16.03 -21.00
CA LEU A 39 7.36 16.23 -19.89
C LEU A 39 7.59 15.18 -18.80
N ALA A 40 7.74 13.91 -19.17
CA ALA A 40 7.90 12.81 -18.21
C ALA A 40 9.07 13.04 -17.24
N LEU A 41 10.21 13.53 -17.72
CA LEU A 41 11.35 13.85 -16.86
C LEU A 41 11.01 14.99 -15.88
N ARG A 42 10.30 16.02 -16.33
CA ARG A 42 9.88 17.13 -15.47
C ARG A 42 8.83 16.72 -14.45
N GLN A 43 7.94 15.79 -14.78
CA GLN A 43 6.97 15.21 -13.84
C GLN A 43 7.69 14.43 -12.73
N VAL A 44 8.72 13.65 -13.08
CA VAL A 44 9.57 12.95 -12.08
C VAL A 44 10.28 13.96 -11.18
N MET A 45 10.89 15.00 -11.77
CA MET A 45 11.54 16.05 -11.00
C MET A 45 10.56 16.79 -10.07
N LEU A 46 9.39 17.16 -10.56
CA LEU A 46 8.35 17.76 -9.72
C LEU A 46 7.96 16.82 -8.56
N GLY A 47 7.83 15.52 -8.82
CA GLY A 47 7.52 14.51 -7.80
C GLY A 47 8.55 14.42 -6.67
N HIS A 48 9.83 14.73 -6.93
CA HIS A 48 10.89 14.76 -5.92
C HIS A 48 10.88 16.02 -5.04
N LEU A 49 10.18 17.07 -5.44
CA LEU A 49 10.06 18.32 -4.68
C LEU A 49 8.87 18.33 -3.72
N ARG A 50 8.15 17.22 -3.62
CA ARG A 50 6.97 17.08 -2.78
C ARG A 50 7.28 17.19 -1.28
N PRO A 51 6.39 17.80 -0.48
CA PRO A 51 6.56 17.90 0.97
C PRO A 51 6.74 16.55 1.67
N GLU A 52 6.06 15.50 1.19
CA GLU A 52 6.16 14.16 1.78
C GLU A 52 7.56 13.53 1.67
N TRP A 53 8.41 14.09 0.80
CA TRP A 53 9.78 13.63 0.56
C TRP A 53 10.84 14.64 1.02
N GLY A 54 10.46 15.61 1.85
CA GLY A 54 11.37 16.65 2.38
C GLY A 54 11.48 17.91 1.51
N GLY A 55 10.63 18.04 0.48
CA GLY A 55 10.47 19.28 -0.29
C GLY A 55 9.42 20.24 0.29
N SER A 56 8.80 21.06 -0.55
CA SER A 56 7.79 22.05 -0.15
C SER A 56 6.91 22.51 -1.32
N ASP A 57 5.73 23.05 -1.01
CA ASP A 57 4.82 23.67 -2.01
C ASP A 57 5.53 24.78 -2.78
N GLU A 58 6.33 25.62 -2.10
CA GLU A 58 7.06 26.72 -2.71
C GLU A 58 8.14 26.22 -3.69
N GLN A 59 8.83 25.13 -3.37
CA GLN A 59 9.80 24.51 -4.30
C GLN A 59 9.11 23.95 -5.54
N MET A 60 8.00 23.23 -5.37
CA MET A 60 7.23 22.72 -6.50
C MET A 60 6.72 23.87 -7.39
N PHE A 61 6.13 24.90 -6.79
CA PHE A 61 5.65 26.08 -7.50
C PHE A 61 6.77 26.79 -8.27
N THR A 62 7.92 27.02 -7.61
CA THR A 62 9.09 27.67 -8.21
C THR A 62 9.61 26.85 -9.39
N PHE A 63 9.66 25.53 -9.25
CA PHE A 63 10.07 24.64 -10.34
C PHE A 63 9.14 24.77 -11.56
N VAL A 64 7.83 24.63 -11.37
CA VAL A 64 6.86 24.71 -12.48
C VAL A 64 6.89 26.09 -13.15
N ARG A 65 7.01 27.16 -12.36
CA ARG A 65 7.21 28.52 -12.86
C ARG A 65 8.47 28.68 -13.71
N GLY A 66 9.59 28.10 -13.29
CA GLY A 66 10.82 28.10 -14.08
C GLY A 66 10.63 27.37 -15.42
N GLN A 67 9.94 26.22 -15.41
CA GLN A 67 9.67 25.44 -16.62
C GLN A 67 8.72 26.15 -17.61
N GLU A 68 7.86 27.05 -17.12
CA GLU A 68 7.02 27.91 -17.96
C GLU A 68 7.86 28.93 -18.75
N GLN A 69 8.90 29.47 -18.13
CA GLN A 69 9.77 30.52 -18.71
C GLN A 69 10.82 29.99 -19.68
N GLU A 70 11.26 28.74 -19.54
CA GLU A 70 12.29 28.15 -20.40
C GLU A 70 11.84 27.87 -21.86
N GLU A 71 10.53 27.97 -22.17
CA GLU A 71 9.92 27.69 -23.47
C GLU A 71 10.26 26.33 -24.12
N ARG A 72 10.84 25.39 -23.37
CA ARG A 72 11.24 24.06 -23.88
C ARG A 72 10.07 23.09 -24.04
N LEU A 73 9.05 23.21 -23.20
CA LEU A 73 7.82 22.43 -23.29
C LEU A 73 6.79 23.13 -24.18
N GLY A 74 5.95 22.37 -24.89
CA GLY A 74 4.77 22.92 -25.54
C GLY A 74 3.72 23.40 -24.53
N ALA A 75 2.80 24.26 -24.96
CA ALA A 75 1.76 24.82 -24.07
C ALA A 75 0.93 23.75 -23.35
N GLY A 76 0.56 22.67 -24.06
CA GLY A 76 -0.18 21.55 -23.47
C GLY A 76 0.61 20.81 -22.37
N ASP A 77 1.91 20.61 -22.57
CA ASP A 77 2.76 19.95 -21.57
C ASP A 77 3.00 20.84 -20.35
N ARG A 78 3.08 22.17 -20.55
CA ARG A 78 3.13 23.12 -19.43
C ARG A 78 1.86 23.08 -18.60
N HIS A 79 0.68 23.05 -19.23
CA HIS A 79 -0.59 22.90 -18.51
C HIS A 79 -0.66 21.59 -17.73
N ARG A 80 -0.19 20.48 -18.31
CA ARG A 80 -0.12 19.18 -17.62
C ARG A 80 0.80 19.25 -16.40
N LEU A 81 1.97 19.88 -16.52
CA LEU A 81 2.90 20.04 -15.40
C LEU A 81 2.30 20.89 -14.27
N TRP A 82 1.57 21.96 -14.60
CA TRP A 82 0.79 22.74 -13.63
C TRP A 82 -0.30 21.90 -12.96
N ALA A 83 -1.01 21.08 -13.73
CA ALA A 83 -2.04 20.19 -13.21
C ALA A 83 -1.46 19.17 -12.21
N ASP A 84 -0.30 18.59 -12.52
CA ASP A 84 0.40 17.67 -11.63
C ASP A 84 0.85 18.35 -10.33
N TYR A 85 1.34 19.59 -10.40
CA TYR A 85 1.66 20.37 -9.20
C TYR A 85 0.44 20.55 -8.31
N HIS A 86 -0.69 20.97 -8.88
CA HIS A 86 -1.92 21.16 -8.12
C HIS A 86 -2.45 19.84 -7.55
N ALA A 87 -2.32 18.72 -8.28
CA ALA A 87 -2.70 17.40 -7.80
C ALA A 87 -1.85 16.96 -6.60
N TRP A 88 -0.52 17.15 -6.65
CA TRP A 88 0.36 16.83 -5.52
C TRP A 88 0.16 17.74 -4.33
N ALA A 89 -0.02 19.04 -4.56
CA ALA A 89 -0.36 20.00 -3.52
C ALA A 89 -1.68 19.60 -2.84
N ALA A 90 -2.72 19.29 -3.61
CA ALA A 90 -4.00 18.83 -3.09
C ALA A 90 -3.86 17.57 -2.21
N HIS A 91 -3.11 16.57 -2.69
CA HIS A 91 -2.86 15.35 -1.92
C HIS A 91 -2.22 15.65 -0.56
N HIS A 92 -1.17 16.47 -0.55
CA HIS A 92 -0.51 16.86 0.70
C HIS A 92 -1.47 17.62 1.62
N THR A 93 -2.17 18.62 1.10
CA THR A 93 -3.07 19.47 1.89
C THR A 93 -4.20 18.66 2.53
N VAL A 94 -4.81 17.74 1.78
CA VAL A 94 -5.91 16.88 2.26
C VAL A 94 -5.44 15.81 3.25
N HIS A 95 -4.33 15.11 2.95
CA HIS A 95 -3.96 13.89 3.67
C HIS A 95 -2.92 14.09 4.76
N PHE A 96 -2.18 15.19 4.75
CA PHE A 96 -1.09 15.46 5.71
C PHE A 96 -1.32 16.75 6.49
N ALA A 97 -1.68 17.85 5.82
CA ALA A 97 -1.90 19.13 6.49
C ALA A 97 -3.29 19.23 7.16
N GLY A 98 -4.27 18.43 6.70
CA GLY A 98 -5.64 18.43 7.23
C GLY A 98 -6.51 19.60 6.75
N ASP A 99 -6.05 20.41 5.79
CA ASP A 99 -6.84 21.48 5.18
C ASP A 99 -7.67 20.93 4.01
N LEU A 100 -8.90 20.54 4.31
CA LEU A 100 -9.81 19.94 3.34
C LEU A 100 -10.29 20.93 2.29
N VAL A 101 -10.47 22.21 2.66
CA VAL A 101 -11.00 23.24 1.76
C VAL A 101 -9.95 23.60 0.72
N GLY A 102 -8.75 23.97 1.14
CA GLY A 102 -7.65 24.28 0.24
C GLY A 102 -7.26 23.07 -0.61
N GLY A 103 -7.34 21.87 -0.03
CA GLY A 103 -7.13 20.62 -0.75
C GLY A 103 -8.12 20.38 -1.90
N VAL A 104 -9.42 20.59 -1.68
CA VAL A 104 -10.44 20.48 -2.73
C VAL A 104 -10.26 21.55 -3.82
N GLU A 105 -9.93 22.79 -3.45
CA GLU A 105 -9.68 23.86 -4.42
C GLU A 105 -8.50 23.52 -5.33
N ARG A 106 -7.39 23.04 -4.77
CA ARG A 106 -6.22 22.58 -5.53
C ARG A 106 -6.57 21.40 -6.44
N ALA A 107 -7.34 20.42 -5.94
CA ALA A 107 -7.75 19.28 -6.75
C ALA A 107 -8.65 19.69 -7.93
N ARG A 108 -9.51 20.71 -7.73
CA ARG A 108 -10.37 21.27 -8.77
C ARG A 108 -9.54 21.96 -9.85
N LEU A 109 -8.56 22.78 -9.47
CA LEU A 109 -7.61 23.40 -10.41
C LEU A 109 -6.85 22.35 -11.23
N ALA A 110 -6.40 21.26 -10.59
CA ALA A 110 -5.74 20.16 -11.28
C ALA A 110 -6.64 19.51 -12.33
N ALA A 111 -7.89 19.19 -11.97
CA ALA A 111 -8.87 18.61 -12.87
C ALA A 111 -9.24 19.55 -14.03
N ASP A 112 -9.34 20.86 -13.77
CA ASP A 112 -9.64 21.88 -14.79
C ASP A 112 -8.51 22.08 -15.80
N LEU A 113 -7.26 21.93 -15.37
CA LEU A 113 -6.10 21.99 -16.27
C LEU A 113 -5.85 20.69 -17.02
N TYR A 114 -6.13 19.54 -16.40
CA TYR A 114 -5.96 18.23 -17.00
C TYR A 114 -7.00 17.23 -16.46
N GLU A 115 -8.00 16.94 -17.28
CA GLU A 115 -9.20 16.21 -16.87
C GLU A 115 -8.96 14.85 -16.20
N PRO A 116 -7.93 14.04 -16.52
CA PRO A 116 -7.62 12.81 -15.78
C PRO A 116 -7.45 13.00 -14.26
N HIS A 117 -7.08 14.21 -13.81
CA HIS A 117 -7.01 14.53 -12.37
C HIS A 117 -8.37 14.66 -11.69
N SER A 118 -9.48 14.50 -12.42
CA SER A 118 -10.83 14.41 -11.85
C SER A 118 -10.99 13.26 -10.85
N ALA A 119 -10.20 12.18 -10.97
CA ALA A 119 -10.14 11.14 -9.94
C ALA A 119 -9.57 11.65 -8.60
N GLY A 120 -8.54 12.50 -8.65
CA GLY A 120 -7.98 13.15 -7.47
C GLY A 120 -8.98 14.13 -6.83
N LEU A 121 -9.74 14.86 -7.65
CA LEU A 121 -10.86 15.70 -7.19
C LEU A 121 -11.95 14.85 -6.52
N PHE A 122 -12.34 13.73 -7.12
CA PHE A 122 -13.31 12.80 -6.53
C PHE A 122 -12.84 12.28 -5.16
N ALA A 123 -11.56 11.91 -5.03
CA ALA A 123 -10.99 11.47 -3.76
C ALA A 123 -10.96 12.61 -2.72
N ALA A 124 -10.54 13.81 -3.11
CA ALA A 124 -10.51 14.98 -2.23
C ALA A 124 -11.91 15.37 -1.72
N LEU A 125 -12.91 15.42 -2.61
CA LEU A 125 -14.30 15.70 -2.24
C LEU A 125 -14.89 14.61 -1.33
N THR A 126 -14.53 13.35 -1.56
CA THR A 126 -14.92 12.22 -0.69
C THR A 126 -14.32 12.36 0.71
N ARG A 127 -13.04 12.72 0.80
CA ARG A 127 -12.38 12.98 2.09
C ARG A 127 -12.94 14.20 2.81
N ALA A 128 -13.33 15.23 2.08
CA ALA A 128 -13.97 16.43 2.61
C ALA A 128 -15.45 16.25 2.98
N LEU A 129 -16.04 15.07 2.75
CA LEU A 129 -17.48 14.80 2.92
C LEU A 129 -18.36 15.81 2.17
N ALA A 130 -17.92 16.22 0.98
CA ALA A 130 -18.66 17.16 0.14
C ALA A 130 -20.04 16.57 -0.28
N PRO A 131 -20.99 17.43 -0.72
CA PRO A 131 -22.29 16.97 -1.19
C PRO A 131 -22.19 15.88 -2.26
N ASP A 132 -23.09 14.88 -2.20
CA ASP A 132 -23.08 13.74 -3.12
C ASP A 132 -23.07 14.18 -4.59
N ALA A 133 -23.82 15.22 -4.94
CA ALA A 133 -23.86 15.77 -6.30
C ALA A 133 -22.50 16.28 -6.81
N GLU A 134 -21.66 16.85 -5.95
CA GLU A 134 -20.32 17.30 -6.35
C GLU A 134 -19.38 16.11 -6.55
N ARG A 135 -19.44 15.12 -5.66
CA ARG A 135 -18.65 13.89 -5.78
C ARG A 135 -19.04 13.08 -7.02
N GLN A 136 -20.34 12.96 -7.28
CA GLN A 136 -20.88 12.30 -8.46
C GLN A 136 -20.38 12.96 -9.74
N ARG A 137 -20.46 14.29 -9.85
CA ARG A 137 -19.97 15.03 -11.03
C ARG A 137 -18.48 14.85 -11.26
N ALA A 138 -17.66 14.85 -10.21
CA ALA A 138 -16.23 14.61 -10.32
C ALA A 138 -15.93 13.19 -10.82
N LEU A 139 -16.67 12.18 -10.33
CA LEU A 139 -16.56 10.81 -10.79
C LEU A 139 -17.03 10.66 -12.25
N GLU A 140 -18.17 11.21 -12.63
CA GLU A 140 -18.67 11.20 -14.01
C GLU A 140 -17.66 11.80 -14.97
N ARG A 141 -17.13 12.99 -14.64
CA ARG A 141 -16.07 13.64 -15.42
C ARG A 141 -14.84 12.76 -15.59
N PHE A 142 -14.43 12.06 -14.54
CA PHE A 142 -13.32 11.11 -14.63
C PHE A 142 -13.66 9.91 -15.53
N LEU A 143 -14.84 9.33 -15.38
CA LEU A 143 -15.28 8.18 -16.18
C LEU A 143 -15.34 8.52 -17.68
N ASP A 144 -15.82 9.71 -18.05
CA ASP A 144 -15.88 10.16 -19.45
C ASP A 144 -14.49 10.16 -20.11
N VAL A 145 -13.46 10.57 -19.37
CA VAL A 145 -12.07 10.57 -19.83
C VAL A 145 -11.47 9.17 -19.82
N ALA A 146 -11.71 8.41 -18.76
CA ALA A 146 -11.13 7.09 -18.56
C ALA A 146 -11.63 6.06 -19.57
N GLU A 147 -12.90 6.16 -19.97
CA GLU A 147 -13.51 5.28 -20.97
C GLU A 147 -12.89 5.44 -22.37
N LEU A 148 -12.38 6.63 -22.68
CA LEU A 148 -11.78 6.97 -23.97
C LEU A 148 -10.25 6.88 -23.97
N ASN A 149 -9.62 6.76 -22.81
CA ASN A 149 -8.16 6.72 -22.67
C ASN A 149 -7.66 5.33 -22.23
N PRO A 150 -7.28 4.44 -23.17
CA PRO A 150 -6.83 3.10 -22.83
C PRO A 150 -5.48 3.06 -22.08
N ALA A 151 -4.71 4.16 -22.11
CA ALA A 151 -3.44 4.28 -21.41
C ALA A 151 -3.61 4.72 -19.94
N LEU A 152 -4.79 5.20 -19.55
CA LEU A 152 -5.06 5.61 -18.18
C LEU A 152 -5.06 4.38 -17.27
N ARG A 153 -4.43 4.51 -16.10
CA ARG A 153 -4.33 3.48 -15.07
C ARG A 153 -5.15 3.84 -13.84
N LEU A 154 -5.31 2.89 -12.93
CA LEU A 154 -6.00 3.11 -11.67
C LEU A 154 -5.33 4.28 -10.91
N PRO A 155 -6.03 5.40 -10.68
CA PRO A 155 -5.44 6.52 -9.96
C PRO A 155 -5.27 6.20 -8.47
N PRO A 156 -4.25 6.77 -7.80
CA PRO A 156 -4.11 6.65 -6.35
C PRO A 156 -5.38 7.09 -5.62
N LEU A 157 -5.72 6.39 -4.53
CA LEU A 157 -6.88 6.65 -3.67
C LEU A 157 -8.27 6.53 -4.33
N PHE A 158 -8.34 6.23 -5.64
CA PHE A 158 -9.61 6.05 -6.34
C PHE A 158 -10.43 4.92 -5.73
N GLY A 159 -9.82 3.76 -5.47
CA GLY A 159 -10.47 2.64 -4.79
C GLY A 159 -11.03 3.02 -3.42
N TRP A 160 -10.23 3.73 -2.60
CA TRP A 160 -10.68 4.24 -1.31
C TRP A 160 -11.90 5.16 -1.42
N ALA A 161 -11.90 6.07 -2.40
CA ALA A 161 -13.01 6.99 -2.62
C ALA A 161 -14.29 6.26 -3.04
N LEU A 162 -14.18 5.21 -3.86
CA LEU A 162 -15.32 4.36 -4.22
C LEU A 162 -15.91 3.65 -2.99
N TYR A 163 -15.07 3.10 -2.11
CA TYR A 163 -15.54 2.41 -0.89
C TYR A 163 -16.34 3.32 0.06
N ASN A 164 -16.14 4.64 -0.03
CA ASN A 164 -16.76 5.63 0.85
C ASN A 164 -17.88 6.45 0.15
N SER A 165 -18.40 5.97 -0.99
CA SER A 165 -19.35 6.72 -1.83
C SER A 165 -20.70 6.01 -2.06
N ASP A 166 -21.11 5.15 -1.14
CA ASP A 166 -22.28 4.26 -1.26
C ASP A 166 -23.54 4.93 -1.85
N ARG A 167 -23.96 6.07 -1.28
CA ARG A 167 -25.27 6.71 -1.53
C ARG A 167 -25.57 7.11 -2.99
N PHE A 168 -24.57 7.42 -3.80
CA PHE A 168 -24.77 7.90 -5.17
C PHE A 168 -24.04 7.06 -6.22
N LEU A 169 -23.30 6.03 -5.80
CA LEU A 169 -22.46 5.26 -6.71
C LEU A 169 -23.27 4.25 -7.54
N GLU A 170 -24.40 3.76 -7.02
CA GLU A 170 -25.26 2.76 -7.65
C GLU A 170 -25.51 2.99 -9.16
N PRO A 171 -25.97 4.19 -9.63
CA PRO A 171 -26.18 4.44 -11.05
C PRO A 171 -24.91 4.41 -11.91
N LEU A 172 -23.73 4.58 -11.31
CA LEU A 172 -22.43 4.62 -12.00
C LEU A 172 -21.69 3.28 -11.95
N LEU A 173 -22.18 2.30 -11.18
CA LEU A 173 -21.52 1.00 -11.01
C LEU A 173 -21.24 0.27 -12.33
N PRO A 174 -22.13 0.26 -13.35
CA PRO A 174 -21.81 -0.40 -14.62
C PRO A 174 -20.56 0.17 -15.29
N ARG A 175 -20.37 1.49 -15.23
CA ARG A 175 -19.21 2.18 -15.81
C ARG A 175 -17.95 1.91 -14.98
N VAL A 176 -18.05 2.04 -13.66
CA VAL A 176 -16.94 1.81 -12.71
C VAL A 176 -16.45 0.37 -12.79
N THR A 177 -17.35 -0.61 -12.73
CA THR A 177 -16.97 -2.03 -12.74
C THR A 177 -16.36 -2.46 -14.07
N GLU A 178 -16.88 -1.98 -15.20
CA GLU A 178 -16.30 -2.23 -16.51
C GLU A 178 -14.91 -1.61 -16.64
N LEU A 179 -14.71 -0.39 -16.13
CA LEU A 179 -13.41 0.27 -16.12
C LEU A 179 -12.38 -0.51 -15.26
N LEU A 180 -12.75 -0.89 -14.04
CA LEU A 180 -11.91 -1.71 -13.16
C LEU A 180 -11.56 -3.05 -13.81
N ARG A 181 -12.53 -3.70 -14.46
CA ARG A 181 -12.31 -4.96 -15.20
C ARG A 181 -11.31 -4.77 -16.33
N ARG A 182 -11.43 -3.69 -17.12
CA ARG A 182 -10.48 -3.38 -18.21
C ARG A 182 -9.07 -3.15 -17.67
N TRP A 183 -8.91 -2.38 -16.60
CA TRP A 183 -7.60 -2.16 -15.97
C TRP A 183 -7.01 -3.45 -15.43
N ALA A 184 -7.79 -4.28 -14.74
CA ALA A 184 -7.34 -5.56 -14.21
C ALA A 184 -6.88 -6.53 -15.30
N ILE A 185 -7.56 -6.56 -16.46
CA ILE A 185 -7.18 -7.44 -17.57
C ILE A 185 -5.94 -6.89 -18.31
N GLY A 186 -5.84 -5.57 -18.46
CA GLY A 186 -4.87 -4.91 -19.33
C GLY A 186 -5.30 -4.92 -20.79
N SER A 187 -4.51 -4.26 -21.65
CA SER A 187 -4.74 -4.26 -23.11
C SER A 187 -3.44 -3.99 -23.86
N ALA A 188 -3.39 -4.26 -25.16
CA ALA A 188 -2.21 -3.96 -25.96
C ALA A 188 -1.84 -2.46 -25.96
N ALA A 189 -2.85 -1.58 -25.88
CA ALA A 189 -2.67 -0.13 -25.82
C ALA A 189 -2.41 0.38 -24.39
N GLY A 190 -2.95 -0.29 -23.37
CA GLY A 190 -2.81 0.10 -21.96
C GLY A 190 -1.56 -0.47 -21.30
N GLY A 191 -1.09 -1.64 -21.74
CA GLY A 191 -0.03 -2.44 -21.12
C GLY A 191 -0.59 -3.58 -20.25
N ALA A 192 0.24 -4.12 -19.35
CA ALA A 192 -0.11 -5.24 -18.47
C ALA A 192 -1.33 -4.93 -17.58
N GLY A 193 -2.00 -5.99 -17.11
CA GLY A 193 -3.11 -5.87 -16.16
C GLY A 193 -2.67 -5.24 -14.84
N ASP A 194 -3.58 -4.52 -14.20
CA ASP A 194 -3.36 -3.87 -12.91
C ASP A 194 -4.01 -4.71 -11.79
N ALA A 195 -3.17 -5.37 -10.99
CA ALA A 195 -3.62 -6.21 -9.88
C ALA A 195 -4.46 -5.42 -8.85
N GLU A 196 -4.15 -4.14 -8.65
CA GLU A 196 -4.87 -3.30 -7.69
C GLU A 196 -6.32 -3.07 -8.15
N ALA A 197 -6.57 -2.96 -9.46
CA ALA A 197 -7.94 -2.84 -9.97
C ALA A 197 -8.79 -4.08 -9.66
N ALA A 198 -8.21 -5.29 -9.69
CA ALA A 198 -8.88 -6.52 -9.27
C ALA A 198 -9.19 -6.51 -7.77
N VAL A 199 -8.24 -6.05 -6.95
CA VAL A 199 -8.43 -5.88 -5.50
C VAL A 199 -9.53 -4.87 -5.21
N VAL A 200 -9.59 -3.76 -5.95
CA VAL A 200 -10.64 -2.75 -5.78
C VAL A 200 -12.02 -3.34 -6.02
N LEU A 201 -12.19 -4.09 -7.12
CA LEU A 201 -13.45 -4.77 -7.40
C LEU A 201 -13.82 -5.78 -6.29
N GLY A 202 -12.87 -6.58 -5.82
CA GLY A 202 -13.10 -7.53 -4.73
C GLY A 202 -13.54 -6.87 -3.42
N ARG A 203 -12.89 -5.76 -3.05
CA ARG A 203 -13.26 -4.99 -1.85
C ARG A 203 -14.62 -4.31 -1.98
N LEU A 204 -15.00 -3.84 -3.17
CA LEU A 204 -16.36 -3.31 -3.40
C LEU A 204 -17.43 -4.36 -3.14
N VAL A 205 -17.21 -5.61 -3.56
CA VAL A 205 -18.11 -6.75 -3.30
C VAL A 205 -18.24 -7.04 -1.82
N ILE A 206 -17.13 -7.01 -1.07
CA ILE A 206 -17.13 -7.26 0.37
C ILE A 206 -17.88 -6.17 1.15
N LEU A 207 -17.60 -4.90 0.81
CA LEU A 207 -18.11 -3.74 1.55
C LEU A 207 -19.56 -3.41 1.20
N ASN A 208 -19.97 -3.62 -0.06
CA ASN A 208 -21.28 -3.20 -0.58
C ASN A 208 -22.09 -4.39 -1.09
N ARG A 209 -22.44 -5.31 -0.17
CA ARG A 209 -23.11 -6.59 -0.48
C ARG A 209 -24.48 -6.46 -1.15
N HIS A 210 -25.09 -5.30 -1.06
CA HIS A 210 -26.39 -5.02 -1.66
C HIS A 210 -26.29 -4.67 -3.16
N TRP A 211 -25.08 -4.41 -3.67
CA TRP A 211 -24.85 -4.16 -5.09
C TRP A 211 -24.69 -5.45 -5.89
N ALA A 212 -25.33 -5.50 -7.05
CA ALA A 212 -25.17 -6.57 -8.03
C ALA A 212 -23.87 -6.38 -8.84
N LEU A 213 -22.73 -6.64 -8.21
CA LEU A 213 -21.41 -6.52 -8.82
C LEU A 213 -20.98 -7.81 -9.54
N PRO A 214 -20.14 -7.73 -10.58
CA PRO A 214 -19.58 -8.91 -11.24
C PRO A 214 -18.66 -9.70 -10.30
N ASP A 215 -18.57 -11.01 -10.51
CA ASP A 215 -17.69 -11.88 -9.70
C ASP A 215 -16.21 -11.48 -9.88
N PRO A 216 -15.53 -11.02 -8.81
CA PRO A 216 -14.15 -10.57 -8.88
C PRO A 216 -13.15 -11.73 -8.92
N LEU A 217 -13.59 -12.95 -8.58
CA LEU A 217 -12.71 -14.08 -8.34
C LEU A 217 -11.74 -14.41 -9.50
N PRO A 218 -12.16 -14.45 -10.78
CA PRO A 218 -11.24 -14.75 -11.87
C PRO A 218 -10.09 -13.75 -11.99
N LEU A 219 -10.36 -12.47 -11.74
CA LEU A 219 -9.37 -11.41 -11.80
C LEU A 219 -8.43 -11.47 -10.60
N LEU A 220 -8.97 -11.73 -9.41
CA LEU A 220 -8.17 -11.87 -8.19
C LEU A 220 -7.25 -13.09 -8.25
N LEU A 221 -7.71 -14.22 -8.80
CA LEU A 221 -6.87 -15.42 -8.98
C LEU A 221 -5.68 -15.12 -9.89
N ARG A 222 -5.92 -14.45 -11.02
CA ARG A 222 -4.85 -14.00 -11.90
C ARG A 222 -3.87 -13.08 -11.19
N ALA A 223 -4.37 -12.04 -10.51
CA ALA A 223 -3.53 -11.09 -9.78
C ALA A 223 -2.68 -11.76 -8.69
N ARG A 224 -3.26 -12.71 -7.95
CA ARG A 224 -2.54 -13.54 -6.97
C ARG A 224 -1.44 -14.36 -7.63
N ASP A 225 -1.75 -15.02 -8.74
CA ASP A 225 -0.78 -15.87 -9.46
C ASP A 225 0.34 -15.02 -10.11
N GLU A 226 0.10 -13.73 -10.35
CA GLU A 226 1.09 -12.71 -10.73
C GLU A 226 1.86 -12.13 -9.52
N GLY A 227 1.55 -12.56 -8.29
CA GLY A 227 2.28 -12.21 -7.06
C GLY A 227 1.61 -11.17 -6.17
N SER A 228 0.36 -10.77 -6.42
CA SER A 228 -0.35 -9.82 -5.56
C SER A 228 -0.83 -10.47 -4.26
N ARG A 229 -0.17 -10.09 -3.15
CA ARG A 229 -0.57 -10.48 -1.78
C ARG A 229 -1.97 -9.98 -1.44
N GLU A 230 -2.27 -8.73 -1.76
CA GLU A 230 -3.57 -8.10 -1.46
C GLU A 230 -4.72 -8.81 -2.19
N ALA A 231 -4.48 -9.30 -3.42
CA ALA A 231 -5.46 -10.12 -4.12
C ALA A 231 -5.67 -11.47 -3.42
N ALA A 232 -4.60 -12.10 -2.94
CA ALA A 232 -4.67 -13.34 -2.18
C ALA A 232 -5.49 -13.18 -0.88
N GLU A 233 -5.24 -12.11 -0.13
CA GLU A 233 -5.99 -11.76 1.08
C GLU A 233 -7.46 -11.47 0.77
N THR A 234 -7.74 -10.74 -0.32
CA THR A 234 -9.10 -10.43 -0.74
C THR A 234 -9.89 -11.70 -1.10
N ILE A 235 -9.25 -12.71 -1.71
CA ILE A 235 -9.89 -14.01 -1.97
C ILE A 235 -10.29 -14.71 -0.66
N VAL A 236 -9.40 -14.72 0.33
CA VAL A 236 -9.70 -15.32 1.65
C VAL A 236 -10.87 -14.58 2.30
N GLN A 237 -10.86 -13.25 2.28
CA GLN A 237 -11.93 -12.44 2.87
C GLN A 237 -13.29 -12.68 2.20
N LEU A 238 -13.34 -12.76 0.86
CA LEU A 238 -14.57 -13.12 0.13
C LEU A 238 -15.15 -14.46 0.60
N GLN A 239 -14.29 -15.47 0.82
CA GLN A 239 -14.72 -16.79 1.30
C GLN A 239 -15.22 -16.81 2.74
N GLU A 240 -14.67 -15.95 3.59
CA GLU A 240 -15.10 -15.80 4.98
C GLU A 240 -16.46 -15.13 5.06
N GLU A 241 -16.69 -14.14 4.21
CA GLU A 241 -17.95 -13.40 4.13
C GLU A 241 -19.07 -14.13 3.39
N GLY A 242 -18.80 -15.34 2.89
CA GLY A 242 -19.81 -16.12 2.16
C GLY A 242 -20.04 -15.62 0.73
N LEU A 243 -19.12 -14.83 0.17
CA LEU A 243 -19.27 -14.14 -1.12
C LEU A 243 -18.46 -14.80 -2.24
N GLY A 244 -19.05 -14.84 -3.45
CA GLY A 244 -18.43 -15.40 -4.66
C GLY A 244 -18.54 -16.92 -4.78
N LEU A 245 -18.17 -17.44 -5.96
CA LEU A 245 -18.38 -18.85 -6.33
C LEU A 245 -17.68 -19.85 -5.39
N ARG A 246 -16.51 -19.49 -4.85
CA ARG A 246 -15.77 -20.38 -3.93
C ARG A 246 -16.37 -20.43 -2.52
N ALA A 247 -17.03 -19.37 -2.05
CA ALA A 247 -17.69 -19.40 -0.76
C ALA A 247 -18.87 -20.38 -0.73
N ALA A 248 -19.55 -20.56 -1.86
CA ALA A 248 -20.61 -21.54 -2.03
C ALA A 248 -20.12 -23.00 -1.88
N LEU A 249 -18.82 -23.26 -2.11
CA LEU A 249 -18.28 -24.61 -2.09
C LEU A 249 -18.13 -25.20 -0.68
N ARG A 250 -18.29 -24.46 0.42
CA ARG A 250 -18.21 -24.89 1.84
C ARG A 250 -17.00 -25.76 2.25
N GLU A 251 -16.11 -26.10 1.33
CA GLU A 251 -15.01 -27.04 1.53
C GLU A 251 -13.87 -26.38 2.31
N SER A 252 -13.61 -26.92 3.52
CA SER A 252 -12.52 -26.44 4.37
C SER A 252 -11.12 -26.58 3.73
N SER A 253 -10.97 -27.49 2.76
CA SER A 253 -9.73 -27.73 2.00
C SER A 253 -9.37 -26.55 1.09
N LEU A 254 -10.34 -26.00 0.34
CA LEU A 254 -10.14 -24.86 -0.55
C LEU A 254 -9.77 -23.60 0.23
N LYS A 255 -10.46 -23.36 1.36
CA LYS A 255 -10.12 -22.24 2.26
C LYS A 255 -8.67 -22.31 2.74
N ARG A 256 -8.20 -23.50 3.12
CA ARG A 256 -6.80 -23.69 3.55
C ARG A 256 -5.80 -23.49 2.41
N ILE A 257 -6.16 -23.78 1.15
CA ILE A 257 -5.31 -23.50 -0.02
C ILE A 257 -5.14 -21.99 -0.20
N ASP A 258 -6.23 -21.24 -0.16
CA ASP A 258 -6.16 -19.79 -0.38
C ASP A 258 -5.44 -19.07 0.77
N VAL A 259 -5.64 -19.51 2.03
CA VAL A 259 -4.84 -19.04 3.18
C VAL A 259 -3.35 -19.35 2.99
N MET A 260 -3.02 -20.57 2.55
CA MET A 260 -1.62 -20.98 2.30
C MET A 260 -0.98 -20.11 1.22
N HIS A 261 -1.66 -19.86 0.10
CA HIS A 261 -1.14 -19.01 -0.97
C HIS A 261 -0.90 -17.57 -0.48
N ALA A 262 -1.84 -16.99 0.28
CA ALA A 262 -1.67 -15.66 0.83
C ALA A 262 -0.50 -15.58 1.83
N ALA A 263 -0.32 -16.61 2.67
CA ALA A 263 0.83 -16.70 3.56
C ALA A 263 2.17 -16.81 2.80
N GLU A 264 2.22 -17.59 1.71
CA GLU A 264 3.43 -17.69 0.89
C GLU A 264 3.77 -16.38 0.15
N LEU A 265 2.76 -15.55 -0.14
CA LEU A 265 2.93 -14.18 -0.65
C LEU A 265 3.25 -13.15 0.46
N GLY A 266 3.47 -13.59 1.70
CA GLY A 266 3.90 -12.72 2.80
C GLY A 266 2.77 -11.99 3.52
N SER A 267 1.54 -12.54 3.50
CA SER A 267 0.45 -12.02 4.33
C SER A 267 0.71 -12.28 5.83
N PRO A 268 0.83 -11.23 6.67
CA PRO A 268 1.08 -11.36 8.10
C PRO A 268 -0.03 -12.14 8.81
N ASP A 269 -1.29 -11.80 8.52
CA ASP A 269 -2.46 -12.40 9.16
C ASP A 269 -2.62 -13.87 8.78
N MET A 270 -2.35 -14.22 7.52
CA MET A 270 -2.44 -15.61 7.07
C MET A 270 -1.30 -16.47 7.61
N CYS A 271 -0.08 -15.92 7.75
CA CYS A 271 1.01 -16.60 8.44
C CYS A 271 0.65 -16.86 9.91
N TRP A 272 0.11 -15.86 10.60
CA TRP A 272 -0.32 -15.99 11.99
C TRP A 272 -1.43 -17.05 12.14
N ARG A 273 -2.40 -17.05 11.23
CA ARG A 273 -3.49 -18.04 11.22
C ARG A 273 -2.97 -19.47 11.05
N ILE A 274 -1.99 -19.68 10.18
CA ILE A 274 -1.34 -20.98 9.99
C ILE A 274 -0.59 -21.38 11.27
N TYR A 275 0.15 -20.48 11.90
CA TYR A 275 0.83 -20.76 13.16
C TYR A 275 -0.13 -21.22 14.28
N GLN A 276 -1.23 -20.47 14.46
CA GLN A 276 -2.24 -20.79 15.48
C GLN A 276 -2.96 -22.12 15.21
N ASN A 277 -3.25 -22.42 13.94
CA ASN A 277 -4.01 -23.60 13.52
C ASN A 277 -3.18 -24.61 12.75
N PHE A 278 -1.92 -24.82 13.14
CA PHE A 278 -0.92 -25.50 12.30
C PHE A 278 -1.29 -26.95 11.91
N THR A 279 -1.91 -27.72 12.81
CA THR A 279 -2.18 -29.15 12.61
C THR A 279 -2.95 -29.45 11.30
N PRO A 280 -4.11 -28.83 11.02
CA PRO A 280 -4.80 -28.98 9.74
C PRO A 280 -3.95 -28.63 8.49
N TYR A 281 -3.11 -27.60 8.55
CA TYR A 281 -2.25 -27.21 7.42
C TYR A 281 -1.11 -28.22 7.24
N ARG A 282 -0.54 -28.70 8.35
CA ARG A 282 0.48 -29.74 8.36
C ARG A 282 -0.02 -31.01 7.68
N GLU A 283 -1.23 -31.46 8.01
CA GLU A 283 -1.82 -32.67 7.43
C GLU A 283 -2.14 -32.50 5.94
N GLN A 284 -2.73 -31.37 5.55
CA GLN A 284 -3.12 -31.15 4.16
C GLN A 284 -1.92 -30.90 3.23
N PHE A 285 -0.94 -30.09 3.66
CA PHE A 285 0.20 -29.67 2.83
C PHE A 285 1.48 -30.43 3.13
N ARG A 286 1.42 -31.44 4.01
CA ARG A 286 2.56 -32.26 4.45
C ARG A 286 3.72 -31.42 4.99
N LEU A 287 3.37 -30.40 5.78
CA LEU A 287 4.38 -29.54 6.41
C LEU A 287 5.15 -30.31 7.49
N GLU A 288 6.40 -29.95 7.68
CA GLU A 288 7.23 -30.44 8.77
C GLU A 288 6.96 -29.67 10.06
N GLY A 289 7.16 -30.31 11.21
CA GLY A 289 6.84 -29.72 12.52
C GLY A 289 7.49 -28.36 12.77
N TRP A 290 8.75 -28.20 12.38
CA TRP A 290 9.52 -26.96 12.56
C TRP A 290 8.99 -25.78 11.72
N GLN A 291 8.20 -26.05 10.67
CA GLN A 291 7.64 -24.98 9.84
C GLN A 291 6.59 -24.16 10.60
N ARG A 292 6.07 -24.66 11.72
CA ARG A 292 5.18 -23.89 12.57
C ARG A 292 5.84 -22.60 13.04
N GLU A 293 7.03 -22.69 13.61
CA GLU A 293 7.80 -21.55 14.10
C GLU A 293 8.26 -20.65 12.93
N ARG A 294 8.45 -21.20 11.73
CA ARG A 294 8.70 -20.40 10.51
C ARG A 294 7.53 -19.46 10.18
N TYR A 295 6.29 -19.92 10.31
CA TYR A 295 5.12 -19.05 10.10
C TYR A 295 4.95 -18.01 11.20
N LEU A 296 5.34 -18.32 12.45
CA LEU A 296 5.40 -17.32 13.52
C LEU A 296 6.37 -16.19 13.18
N LEU A 297 7.60 -16.53 12.77
CA LEU A 297 8.62 -15.56 12.37
C LEU A 297 8.14 -14.70 11.19
N ARG A 298 7.62 -15.32 10.12
CA ARG A 298 7.09 -14.60 8.95
C ARG A 298 5.97 -13.63 9.34
N ALA A 299 5.05 -14.04 10.21
CA ALA A 299 3.97 -13.17 10.67
C ALA A 299 4.51 -11.96 11.46
N ALA A 300 5.46 -12.19 12.37
CA ALA A 300 6.06 -11.14 13.19
C ALA A 300 6.82 -10.10 12.34
N ASP A 301 7.65 -10.56 11.40
CA ASP A 301 8.42 -9.70 10.50
C ASP A 301 7.52 -8.94 9.53
N ALA A 302 6.46 -9.58 9.01
CA ALA A 302 5.48 -8.97 8.13
C ALA A 302 4.52 -7.99 8.86
N GLY A 303 4.53 -8.00 10.20
CA GLY A 303 3.94 -6.95 11.01
C GLY A 303 2.74 -7.31 11.88
N GLN A 304 2.44 -8.60 12.04
CA GLN A 304 1.37 -9.05 12.92
C GLN A 304 1.80 -8.89 14.40
N ASN A 305 1.09 -8.06 15.17
CA ASN A 305 1.51 -7.68 16.54
C ASN A 305 1.42 -8.80 17.58
N ASP A 306 0.42 -9.67 17.51
CA ASP A 306 0.32 -10.85 18.38
C ASP A 306 1.48 -11.82 18.12
N ALA A 307 1.88 -11.98 16.86
CA ALA A 307 3.00 -12.80 16.43
C ALA A 307 4.33 -12.19 16.88
N ARG A 308 4.50 -10.86 16.77
CA ARG A 308 5.66 -10.15 17.34
C ARG A 308 5.77 -10.41 18.84
N PHE A 309 4.64 -10.29 19.55
CA PHE A 309 4.59 -10.55 20.99
C PHE A 309 4.91 -12.01 21.34
N GLU A 310 4.21 -12.97 20.72
CA GLU A 310 4.40 -14.41 20.92
C GLU A 310 5.85 -14.85 20.64
N LEU A 311 6.42 -14.37 19.53
CA LEU A 311 7.81 -14.64 19.16
C LEU A 311 8.78 -14.05 20.19
N ALA A 312 8.56 -12.81 20.62
CA ALA A 312 9.38 -12.18 21.64
C ALA A 312 9.34 -12.95 22.97
N GLN A 313 8.16 -13.44 23.41
CA GLN A 313 8.07 -14.26 24.61
C GLN A 313 8.80 -15.60 24.43
N ALA A 314 8.69 -16.24 23.26
CA ALA A 314 9.39 -17.50 22.98
C ALA A 314 10.93 -17.34 23.01
N LEU A 315 11.45 -16.24 22.45
CA LEU A 315 12.87 -15.89 22.49
C LEU A 315 13.35 -15.59 23.91
N ARG A 316 12.61 -14.77 24.67
CA ARG A 316 12.91 -14.45 26.08
C ARG A 316 12.85 -15.67 26.99
N ALA A 317 11.99 -16.64 26.68
CA ALA A 317 11.93 -17.91 27.39
C ALA A 317 13.10 -18.86 27.06
N GLY A 318 13.94 -18.55 26.06
CA GLY A 318 14.94 -19.48 25.52
C GLY A 318 14.31 -20.74 24.88
N ALA A 319 13.02 -20.67 24.55
CA ALA A 319 12.27 -21.77 23.93
C ALA A 319 12.44 -21.81 22.41
N LEU A 320 12.89 -20.69 21.84
CA LEU A 320 13.18 -20.54 20.42
C LEU A 320 14.51 -19.81 20.26
N ASP A 321 15.25 -20.15 19.24
CA ASP A 321 16.41 -19.41 18.77
C ASP A 321 16.29 -19.15 17.26
N ILE A 322 16.85 -18.03 16.80
CA ILE A 322 16.93 -17.72 15.37
C ILE A 322 18.34 -18.07 14.92
N GLY A 323 18.47 -19.10 14.09
CA GLY A 323 19.77 -19.49 13.54
C GLY A 323 20.39 -18.39 12.70
N GLU A 324 21.70 -18.48 12.45
CA GLU A 324 22.41 -17.55 11.55
C GLU A 324 21.84 -17.54 10.13
N ASP A 325 21.14 -18.62 9.74
CA ASP A 325 20.40 -18.77 8.49
C ASP A 325 19.02 -18.08 8.50
N GLY A 326 18.66 -17.42 9.59
CA GLY A 326 17.34 -16.81 9.79
C GLY A 326 16.22 -17.81 10.05
N THR A 327 16.55 -19.09 10.28
CA THR A 327 15.53 -20.13 10.52
C THR A 327 15.23 -20.23 12.02
N PRO A 328 13.96 -20.14 12.44
CA PRO A 328 13.60 -20.34 13.83
C PRO A 328 13.69 -21.83 14.19
N ARG A 329 14.37 -22.14 15.30
CA ARG A 329 14.59 -23.50 15.78
C ARG A 329 14.17 -23.62 17.24
N PRO A 330 13.47 -24.69 17.64
CA PRO A 330 13.23 -24.96 19.05
C PRO A 330 14.54 -24.99 19.83
N ALA A 331 14.58 -24.25 20.92
CA ALA A 331 15.68 -24.22 21.86
C ALA A 331 15.21 -24.70 23.23
N GLY A 332 16.12 -25.22 24.03
CA GLY A 332 15.87 -25.60 25.41
C GLY A 332 17.04 -25.12 26.25
N GLY A 333 16.92 -23.95 26.86
CA GLY A 333 18.00 -23.38 27.66
C GLY A 333 17.80 -21.91 28.00
N GLN A 334 18.92 -21.26 28.33
CA GLN A 334 18.94 -19.81 28.55
C GLN A 334 18.76 -19.06 27.22
N PRO A 335 18.09 -17.90 27.24
CA PRO A 335 17.97 -17.06 26.05
C PRO A 335 19.35 -16.54 25.62
N ARG A 336 19.58 -16.46 24.31
CA ARG A 336 20.80 -15.87 23.74
C ARG A 336 20.65 -14.36 23.62
N GLN A 337 21.76 -13.61 23.70
CA GLN A 337 21.74 -12.15 23.63
C GLN A 337 21.06 -11.64 22.35
N GLN A 338 21.41 -12.20 21.19
CA GLN A 338 20.79 -11.85 19.91
C GLN A 338 19.26 -12.07 19.92
N GLY A 339 18.79 -13.14 20.56
CA GLY A 339 17.36 -13.41 20.71
C GLY A 339 16.67 -12.41 21.63
N LEU A 340 17.34 -11.97 22.71
CA LEU A 340 16.83 -10.93 23.61
C LEU A 340 16.76 -9.56 22.92
N ASP A 341 17.79 -9.19 22.16
CA ASP A 341 17.83 -7.95 21.39
C ASP A 341 16.70 -7.91 20.36
N TYR A 342 16.51 -9.01 19.63
CA TYR A 342 15.42 -9.12 18.65
C TYR A 342 14.04 -9.17 19.33
N ALA A 343 13.89 -9.86 20.46
CA ALA A 343 12.65 -9.85 21.23
C ALA A 343 12.28 -8.44 21.71
N ARG A 344 13.26 -7.67 22.18
CA ARG A 344 13.07 -6.27 22.56
C ARG A 344 12.61 -5.44 21.37
N HIS A 345 13.28 -5.56 20.23
CA HIS A 345 12.90 -4.88 18.99
C HIS A 345 11.45 -5.18 18.57
N LEU A 346 11.05 -6.46 18.61
CA LEU A 346 9.68 -6.89 18.28
C LEU A 346 8.64 -6.28 19.24
N LEU A 347 8.93 -6.25 20.54
CA LEU A 347 8.06 -5.65 21.55
C LEU A 347 7.95 -4.14 21.39
N GLU A 348 9.06 -3.45 21.11
CA GLU A 348 9.07 -1.99 20.87
C GLU A 348 8.22 -1.63 19.65
N ARG A 349 8.32 -2.40 18.56
CA ARG A 349 7.47 -2.21 17.37
C ARG A 349 5.99 -2.49 17.66
N ALA A 350 5.68 -3.57 18.36
CA ALA A 350 4.29 -3.88 18.72
C ALA A 350 3.71 -2.84 19.70
N ALA A 351 4.52 -2.34 20.64
CA ALA A 351 4.12 -1.30 21.58
C ALA A 351 3.91 0.07 20.92
N ALA A 352 4.68 0.40 19.87
CA ALA A 352 4.46 1.60 19.06
C ALA A 352 3.11 1.57 18.31
N GLU A 353 2.52 0.38 18.14
CA GLU A 353 1.17 0.14 17.61
C GLU A 353 0.17 -0.20 18.72
N ASP A 354 0.43 0.24 19.95
CA ASP A 354 -0.43 0.12 21.14
C ASP A 354 -0.77 -1.33 21.58
N HIS A 355 0.05 -2.32 21.22
CA HIS A 355 -0.19 -3.71 21.65
C HIS A 355 -0.09 -3.86 23.19
N PRO A 356 -1.17 -4.20 23.91
CA PRO A 356 -1.22 -4.11 25.38
C PRO A 356 -0.21 -5.01 26.09
N GLY A 357 -0.03 -6.25 25.60
CA GLY A 357 0.93 -7.19 26.18
C GLY A 357 2.38 -6.72 26.02
N ALA A 358 2.67 -6.04 24.91
CA ALA A 358 4.02 -5.53 24.64
C ALA A 358 4.33 -4.32 25.51
N LEU A 359 3.39 -3.37 25.62
CA LEU A 359 3.48 -2.23 26.53
C LEU A 359 3.67 -2.66 27.99
N HIS A 360 2.87 -3.63 28.45
CA HIS A 360 2.99 -4.16 29.80
C HIS A 360 4.36 -4.81 30.02
N THR A 361 4.81 -5.64 29.07
CA THR A 361 6.09 -6.33 29.16
C THR A 361 7.27 -5.35 29.22
N LEU A 362 7.29 -4.34 28.35
CA LEU A 362 8.37 -3.35 28.32
C LEU A 362 8.40 -2.47 29.58
N ARG A 363 7.23 -2.14 30.15
CA ARG A 363 7.15 -1.37 31.40
C ARG A 363 7.58 -2.18 32.63
N ALA A 364 7.32 -3.49 32.62
CA ALA A 364 7.67 -4.38 33.72
C ALA A 364 9.12 -4.89 33.66
N ALA A 365 9.74 -4.87 32.48
CA ALA A 365 11.09 -5.37 32.29
C ALA A 365 12.15 -4.41 32.86
N HIS A 366 13.19 -4.98 33.47
CA HIS A 366 14.39 -4.28 33.87
C HIS A 366 15.52 -4.52 32.85
N ASP A 367 16.58 -3.70 32.87
CA ASP A 367 17.72 -3.85 31.93
C ASP A 367 18.34 -5.26 32.00
N GLY A 368 18.39 -5.88 33.18
CA GLY A 368 18.89 -7.24 33.36
C GLY A 368 18.03 -8.34 32.73
N ASP A 369 16.78 -8.05 32.33
CA ASP A 369 15.93 -8.99 31.59
C ASP A 369 16.31 -9.07 30.09
N TRP A 370 17.16 -8.13 29.63
CA TRP A 370 17.62 -8.04 28.25
C TRP A 370 19.10 -8.43 28.08
N ASP A 371 19.77 -8.83 29.16
CA ASP A 371 21.16 -9.30 29.15
C ASP A 371 21.20 -10.81 29.41
N ALA A 372 21.77 -11.58 28.48
CA ALA A 372 21.84 -13.03 28.56
C ALA A 372 22.62 -13.55 29.79
N ALA A 373 23.50 -12.74 30.40
CA ALA A 373 24.20 -13.09 31.62
C ALA A 373 23.29 -13.07 32.86
N THR A 374 22.22 -12.29 32.84
CA THR A 374 21.33 -12.06 34.00
C THR A 374 19.88 -12.47 33.78
N ALA A 375 19.46 -12.59 32.52
CA ALA A 375 18.11 -12.95 32.14
C ALA A 375 17.76 -14.35 32.64
N ARG A 376 16.57 -14.49 33.24
CA ARG A 376 16.03 -15.79 33.64
C ARG A 376 15.00 -16.24 32.61
N PRO A 377 14.95 -17.54 32.25
CA PRO A 377 13.96 -18.04 31.31
C PRO A 377 12.56 -17.80 31.87
N LEU A 378 11.68 -17.23 31.05
CA LEU A 378 10.26 -17.12 31.39
C LEU A 378 9.65 -18.52 31.49
N ARG A 379 8.93 -18.78 32.58
CA ARG A 379 8.13 -20.02 32.69
C ARG A 379 6.91 -19.90 31.78
N ARG A 380 6.72 -20.84 30.86
CA ARG A 380 5.47 -20.94 30.08
C ARG A 380 4.30 -21.26 31.02
N GLY A 381 3.28 -20.42 31.04
CA GLY A 381 1.98 -20.68 31.70
C GLY A 381 1.78 -20.02 33.07
N ALA A 382 1.88 -18.69 33.14
CA ALA A 382 1.21 -17.90 34.18
C ALA A 382 0.09 -17.09 33.53
#